data_AF-T0ZRL5-F1
#
_entry.id   AF-T0ZRL5-F1
#
_cell.length_a   1.000
_cell.length_b   1.000
_cell.length_c   1.000
_cell.angle_alpha   90.00
_cell.angle_beta   90.00
_cell.angle_gamma   90.00
#
_symmetry.space_group_name_H-M   'P 1'
#
loop_
_entity.id
_entity.type
_entity.pdbx_description
1 polymer ?
#
loop_
_entity_poly.entity_id
_entity_poly.type
_entity_poly.pdbx_seq_one_letter_code
_entity_poly.pdbx_strand_id
1 'polypeptide(L)'
;MVAVMDYGGFSAAAAALGTVQSNVSTHLSKLEAEVGFILIDRRTGVPTEEGALVANRARRLLAELEAIKSDLSAMAGDLHGRVRIG
;
A
#
# COMPACT_ATOMS: atom_id res chain seq x y z
N MET A 1 -0.39 0.03 -5.09
CA MET A 1 0.97 -0.48 -5.37
C MET A 1 1.45 -1.48 -4.34
N VAL A 2 1.58 -1.11 -3.06
CA VAL A 2 2.02 -2.02 -1.97
C VAL A 2 1.25 -3.36 -1.97
N ALA A 3 -0.08 -3.31 -1.95
CA ALA A 3 -0.91 -4.51 -2.01
C ALA A 3 -0.69 -5.38 -3.28
N VAL A 4 -0.42 -4.76 -4.43
CA VAL A 4 -0.15 -5.52 -5.67
C VAL A 4 1.15 -6.31 -5.55
N MET A 5 2.16 -5.75 -4.86
CA MET A 5 3.40 -6.46 -4.58
C MET A 5 3.24 -7.53 -3.50
N ASP A 6 2.53 -7.23 -2.42
CA ASP A 6 2.42 -8.15 -1.28
C ASP A 6 1.55 -9.37 -1.60
N TYR A 7 0.54 -9.19 -2.45
CA TYR A 7 -0.40 -10.27 -2.84
C TYR A 7 -0.15 -10.84 -4.24
N GLY A 8 0.91 -10.39 -4.94
CA GLY A 8 1.36 -10.99 -6.20
C GLY A 8 0.42 -10.78 -7.39
N GLY A 9 -0.39 -9.72 -7.39
CA GLY A 9 -1.22 -9.36 -8.54
C GLY A 9 -2.49 -8.59 -8.20
N PHE A 10 -3.14 -8.07 -9.25
CA PHE A 10 -4.30 -7.18 -9.10
C PHE A 10 -5.51 -7.85 -8.46
N SER A 11 -5.85 -9.09 -8.84
CA SER A 11 -7.02 -9.79 -8.30
C SER A 11 -6.85 -10.13 -6.82
N ALA A 12 -5.67 -10.62 -6.44
CA ALA A 12 -5.36 -10.93 -5.05
C ALA A 12 -5.30 -9.66 -4.18
N ALA A 13 -4.71 -8.58 -4.71
CA ALA A 13 -4.73 -7.28 -4.05
C ALA A 13 -6.16 -6.73 -3.89
N ALA A 14 -7.02 -6.89 -4.89
CA ALA A 14 -8.41 -6.44 -4.81
C ALA A 14 -9.18 -7.21 -3.72
N ALA A 15 -9.01 -8.53 -3.65
CA ALA A 15 -9.60 -9.36 -2.61
C ALA A 15 -9.13 -8.92 -1.20
N ALA A 16 -7.82 -8.69 -1.03
CA ALA A 16 -7.26 -8.24 0.24
C ALA A 16 -7.73 -6.83 0.65
N LEU A 17 -7.98 -5.95 -0.32
CA LEU A 17 -8.47 -4.58 -0.10
C LEU A 17 -10.00 -4.48 -0.04
N GLY A 18 -10.74 -5.59 -0.15
CA GLY A 18 -12.20 -5.59 -0.14
C GLY A 18 -12.81 -4.82 -1.32
N THR A 19 -12.17 -4.87 -2.49
CA THR A 19 -12.59 -4.13 -3.68
C THR A 19 -12.53 -5.00 -4.94
N VAL A 20 -12.90 -4.44 -6.10
CA VAL A 20 -12.83 -5.11 -7.40
C VAL A 20 -11.50 -4.81 -8.12
N GLN A 21 -11.05 -5.74 -8.96
CA GLN A 21 -9.79 -5.63 -9.70
C GLN A 21 -9.69 -4.35 -10.54
N SER A 22 -10.78 -3.91 -11.16
CA SER A 22 -10.83 -2.70 -11.97
C SER A 22 -10.47 -1.46 -11.17
N ASN A 23 -10.91 -1.36 -9.90
CA ASN A 23 -10.54 -0.24 -9.03
C ASN A 23 -9.03 -0.20 -8.78
N VAL A 24 -8.42 -1.35 -8.45
CA VAL A 24 -6.97 -1.44 -8.24
C VAL A 24 -6.21 -1.01 -9.50
N SER A 25 -6.66 -1.46 -10.67
CA SER A 25 -6.08 -1.06 -11.97
C SER A 25 -6.21 0.45 -12.22
N THR A 26 -7.37 1.04 -11.96
CA THR A 26 -7.60 2.48 -12.10
C THR A 26 -6.71 3.29 -11.17
N HIS A 27 -6.59 2.90 -9.90
CA HIS A 27 -5.71 3.57 -8.95
C HIS A 27 -4.23 3.44 -9.33
N LEU A 28 -3.81 2.27 -9.83
CA LEU A 28 -2.45 2.13 -10.33
C LEU A 28 -2.19 3.02 -11.55
N SER A 29 -3.11 3.05 -12.51
CA SER A 29 -2.96 3.87 -13.72
C SER A 29 -2.86 5.37 -13.37
N LYS A 30 -3.63 5.82 -12.37
CA LYS A 30 -3.52 7.19 -11.85
C LYS A 30 -2.15 7.45 -11.21
N LEU A 31 -1.65 6.50 -10.42
CA LEU A 31 -0.33 6.61 -9.81
C LEU A 31 0.78 6.65 -10.87
N GLU A 32 0.71 5.80 -11.89
CA GLU A 32 1.65 5.81 -13.03
C GLU A 32 1.65 7.17 -13.75
N ALA A 33 0.47 7.76 -13.96
CA ALA A 33 0.34 9.08 -14.55
C ALA A 33 0.91 10.20 -13.66
N GLU A 34 0.73 10.11 -12.35
CA GLU A 34 1.23 11.09 -11.39
C GLU A 34 2.75 11.06 -11.26
N VAL A 35 3.34 9.85 -11.22
CA VAL A 35 4.80 9.69 -11.08
C VAL A 35 5.54 9.76 -12.42
N GLY A 36 4.85 9.58 -13.54
CA GLY A 36 5.42 9.63 -14.89
C GLY A 36 6.16 8.35 -15.32
N PHE A 37 6.00 7.24 -14.58
CA PHE A 37 6.65 5.96 -14.86
C PHE A 37 5.64 4.82 -14.86
N ILE A 38 5.90 3.81 -15.70
CA ILE A 38 5.19 2.52 -15.65
C ILE A 38 5.71 1.75 -14.44
N LEU A 39 4.80 1.27 -13.60
CA LEU A 39 5.14 0.58 -12.34
C LEU A 39 4.88 -0.92 -12.42
N ILE A 40 4.03 -1.37 -13.35
CA ILE A 40 3.79 -2.77 -13.64
C ILE A 40 4.01 -3.01 -15.13
N ASP A 41 4.81 -4.02 -15.46
CA ASP A 41 4.93 -4.49 -16.84
C ASP A 41 3.61 -5.13 -17.27
N ARG A 42 2.98 -4.56 -18.30
CA ARG A 42 1.65 -4.99 -18.77
C ARG A 42 1.64 -6.34 -19.48
N ARG A 43 2.78 -6.83 -19.95
CA ARG A 43 2.90 -8.12 -20.63
C ARG A 43 3.02 -9.26 -19.63
N THR A 44 3.77 -9.02 -18.57
CA THR A 44 4.14 -10.05 -17.59
C THR A 44 3.34 -9.93 -16.29
N GLY A 45 2.75 -8.77 -16.01
CA GLY A 45 1.99 -8.49 -14.79
C GLY A 45 2.85 -8.31 -13.55
N VAL A 46 4.18 -8.30 -13.68
CA VAL A 46 5.13 -8.12 -12.56
C VAL A 46 5.54 -6.65 -12.40
N PRO A 47 5.92 -6.24 -11.18
CA PRO A 47 6.48 -4.91 -10.93
C PRO A 47 7.74 -4.64 -11.74
N THR A 48 7.85 -3.41 -12.24
CA THR A 48 9.11 -2.88 -12.76
C THR A 48 10.06 -2.50 -11.62
N GLU A 49 11.28 -2.10 -11.95
CA GLU A 49 12.24 -1.58 -10.96
C GLU A 49 11.69 -0.30 -10.27
N GLU A 50 11.09 0.59 -11.05
CA GLU A 50 10.40 1.79 -10.55
C GLU A 50 9.22 1.40 -9.66
N GLY A 51 8.46 0.38 -10.06
CA GLY A 51 7.38 -0.17 -9.26
C GLY A 51 7.84 -0.67 -7.89
N ALA A 52 8.94 -1.42 -7.85
CA ALA A 52 9.54 -1.89 -6.62
C ALA A 52 10.01 -0.73 -5.72
N LEU A 53 10.63 0.30 -6.30
CA LEU A 53 11.04 1.50 -5.58
C LEU A 53 9.84 2.24 -4.98
N VAL A 54 8.78 2.45 -5.77
CA VAL A 54 7.56 3.12 -5.32
C VAL A 54 6.89 2.36 -4.17
N ALA A 55 6.79 1.04 -4.26
CA ALA A 55 6.21 0.27 -3.17
C ALA A 55 7.03 0.34 -1.89
N ASN A 56 8.36 0.27 -1.98
CA ASN A 56 9.24 0.40 -0.83
C ASN A 56 9.08 1.77 -0.14
N ARG A 57 8.98 2.85 -0.92
CA ARG A 57 8.71 4.21 -0.41
C ARG A 57 7.31 4.29 0.22
N ALA A 58 6.30 3.76 -0.47
CA ALA A 58 4.92 3.76 0.01
C ALA A 58 4.74 2.97 1.32
N ARG A 59 5.43 1.83 1.50
CA ARG A 59 5.42 1.08 2.78
C ARG A 59 5.93 1.93 3.93
N ARG A 60 7.01 2.69 3.73
CA ARG A 60 7.54 3.60 4.76
C ARG A 60 6.53 4.70 5.10
N LEU A 61 5.93 5.32 4.08
CA LEU A 61 4.91 6.36 4.30
C LEU A 61 3.69 5.84 5.06
N LEU A 62 3.25 4.61 4.76
CA LEU A 62 2.15 3.97 5.49
C LEU A 62 2.53 3.70 6.95
N ALA A 63 3.75 3.22 7.20
CA ALA A 63 4.24 3.00 8.56
C ALA A 63 4.33 4.31 9.37
N GLU A 64 4.84 5.38 8.76
CA GLU A 64 4.86 6.72 9.39
C GLU A 64 3.46 7.24 9.68
N LEU A 65 2.50 7.04 8.77
CA LEU A 65 1.12 7.44 8.99
C LEU A 65 0.47 6.66 10.15
N GLU A 66 0.74 5.37 10.28
CA GLU A 66 0.27 4.57 11.42
C GLU A 66 0.93 5.01 12.74
N ALA A 67 2.22 5.37 12.72
CA ALA A 67 2.89 5.94 13.88
C ALA A 67 2.24 7.27 14.31
N ILE A 68 1.97 8.17 13.37
CA ILE A 68 1.26 9.43 13.64
C ILE A 68 -0.11 9.17 14.26
N LYS A 69 -0.89 8.21 13.73
CA LYS A 69 -2.19 7.85 14.31
C LYS A 69 -2.04 7.33 15.73
N SER A 70 -1.05 6.48 15.98
CA SER A 70 -0.75 5.94 17.32
C SER A 70 -0.42 7.06 18.31
N ASP A 71 0.43 8.01 17.91
CA ASP A 71 0.81 9.15 18.75
C ASP A 71 -0.41 10.02 19.10
N LEU A 72 -1.27 10.30 18.11
CA LEU A 72 -2.50 11.06 18.30
C LEU A 72 -3.49 10.32 19.23
N SER A 73 -3.65 9.02 19.08
CA SER A 73 -4.48 8.20 19.97
C SER A 73 -3.95 8.22 21.42
N ALA A 74 -2.63 8.16 21.59
CA ALA A 74 -2.01 8.27 22.92
C ALA A 74 -2.23 9.65 23.55
N MET A 75 -2.16 10.73 22.76
CA MET A 75 -2.44 12.10 23.21
C MET A 75 -3.92 12.31 23.58
N ALA A 76 -4.84 11.67 22.86
CA ALA A 76 -6.28 11.76 23.11
C ALA A 76 -6.74 11.03 24.40
N GLY A 77 -5.82 10.37 25.11
CA GLY A 77 -6.12 9.62 26.33
C GLY A 77 -6.83 8.29 26.07
N ASP A 78 -6.95 7.88 24.81
CA ASP A 78 -7.64 6.66 24.39
C ASP A 78 -6.68 5.46 24.45
N LEU A 79 -6.05 5.27 25.61
CA LEU A 79 -5.13 4.15 25.88
C LEU A 79 -5.89 2.83 26.03
N HIS A 80 -6.63 2.42 25.00
CA HIS A 80 -7.24 1.09 24.89
C HIS A 80 -6.29 0.14 24.14
N GLY A 81 -5.04 0.04 24.60
CA GLY A 81 -4.04 -0.87 24.04
C GLY A 81 -3.60 -1.89 25.09
N ARG A 82 -3.92 -3.18 24.88
CA ARG A 82 -3.40 -4.27 25.73
C ARG A 82 -1.88 -4.38 25.55
N VAL A 83 -1.15 -4.04 26.62
CA VAL A 83 0.27 -4.36 26.76
C VAL A 83 0.43 -5.88 26.83
N ARG A 84 1.18 -6.46 25.90
CA ARG A 84 1.71 -7.83 26.04
C ARG A 84 3.19 -7.72 26.40
N ILE A 85 3.52 -7.97 27.66
CA ILE A 85 4.89 -8.30 28.07
C ILE A 85 5.02 -9.82 27.98
N GLY A 86 5.92 -10.29 27.12
CA GLY A 86 6.20 -11.70 26.89
C GLY A 86 7.01 -11.92 25.62
#